data_AF-T0Z5L7-F1
#
_entry.id   AF-T0Z5L7-F1
#
_cell.length_a   1.000
_cell.length_b   1.000
_cell.length_c   1.000
_cell.angle_alpha   90.00
_cell.angle_beta   90.00
_cell.angle_gamma   90.00
#
_symmetry.space_group_name_H-M   'P 1'
#
loop_
_entity.id
_entity.type
_entity.pdbx_description
1 polymer ?
#
loop_
_entity_poly.entity_id
_entity_poly.type
_entity_poly.pdbx_seq_one_letter_code
_entity_poly.pdbx_strand_id
1 'polypeptide(L)'
;FDTNTERAKVWLRINPRFNQIPADSSAAIDTEGLLGGQYIAISPGAMPTYLTNGSQILETQSALVLENLINKFFATEANKSHGSGGGAKESK
;
A
#
# COMPACT_ATOMS: atom_id res chain seq x y z
N PHE A 1 -6.40 -19.02 2.12
CA PHE A 1 -5.70 -18.98 0.82
C PHE A 1 -6.71 -19.41 -0.23
N ASP A 2 -6.91 -18.62 -1.27
CA ASP A 2 -7.79 -18.97 -2.39
C ASP A 2 -6.93 -19.66 -3.46
N THR A 3 -7.11 -20.96 -3.63
CA THR A 3 -6.29 -21.79 -4.54
C THR A 3 -6.57 -21.54 -6.01
N ASN A 4 -7.69 -20.89 -6.35
CA ASN A 4 -8.04 -20.59 -7.74
C ASN A 4 -7.37 -19.29 -8.20
N THR A 5 -7.22 -18.34 -7.28
CA THR A 5 -6.59 -17.04 -7.56
C THR A 5 -5.15 -16.95 -7.07
N GLU A 6 -4.69 -17.94 -6.30
CA GLU A 6 -3.39 -17.96 -5.60
C GLU A 6 -3.18 -16.74 -4.68
N ARG A 7 -4.28 -16.12 -4.22
CA ARG A 7 -4.24 -14.94 -3.36
C ARG A 7 -4.54 -15.29 -1.92
N ALA A 8 -3.89 -14.57 -1.01
CA ALA A 8 -4.28 -14.55 0.39
C ALA A 8 -5.69 -13.96 0.51
N LYS A 9 -6.55 -14.62 1.30
CA LYS A 9 -7.90 -14.16 1.62
C LYS A 9 -7.98 -13.94 3.13
N VAL A 10 -8.32 -12.73 3.53
CA VAL A 10 -8.40 -12.32 4.94
C VAL A 10 -9.86 -12.07 5.29
N TRP A 11 -10.30 -12.60 6.42
CA TRP A 11 -11.61 -12.32 6.99
C TRP A 11 -11.46 -11.40 8.19
N LEU A 12 -12.17 -10.28 8.16
CA LEU A 12 -12.17 -9.28 9.22
C LEU A 12 -13.43 -9.42 10.06
N ARG A 13 -13.29 -9.37 11.38
CA ARG A 13 -14.41 -9.23 12.30
C ARG A 13 -14.44 -7.80 12.81
N ILE A 14 -15.42 -7.02 12.37
CA ILE A 14 -15.57 -5.62 12.76
C ILE A 14 -16.59 -5.52 13.90
N ASN A 15 -16.31 -4.66 14.88
CA ASN A 15 -17.24 -4.40 15.96
C ASN A 15 -18.53 -3.75 15.40
N PRO A 16 -19.74 -4.26 15.73
CA PRO A 16 -21.01 -3.74 15.19
C PRO A 16 -21.25 -2.25 15.39
N ARG A 17 -20.59 -1.62 16.37
CA ARG A 17 -20.68 -0.16 16.59
C ARG A 17 -20.14 0.67 15.42
N PHE A 18 -19.31 0.06 14.55
CA PHE A 18 -18.74 0.68 13.36
C PHE A 18 -19.44 0.16 12.10
N ASN A 19 -20.76 0.34 12.02
CA ASN A 19 -21.61 -0.14 10.93
C ASN A 19 -21.78 0.84 9.77
N GLN A 20 -21.07 1.96 9.78
CA GLN A 20 -21.15 3.03 8.77
C GLN A 20 -19.87 3.11 7.92
N ILE A 21 -19.21 1.97 7.67
CA ILE A 21 -18.05 1.92 6.77
C ILE A 21 -18.58 1.95 5.33
N PRO A 22 -18.27 2.97 4.52
CA PRO A 22 -18.75 3.08 3.14
C PRO A 22 -18.42 1.86 2.29
N ALA A 23 -19.30 1.48 1.37
CA ALA A 23 -19.15 0.28 0.54
C ALA A 23 -17.97 0.35 -0.44
N ASP A 24 -17.53 1.55 -0.79
CA ASP A 24 -16.34 1.85 -1.60
C ASP A 24 -15.07 2.08 -0.77
N SER A 25 -15.07 1.73 0.51
CA SER A 25 -13.86 1.82 1.34
C SER A 25 -12.76 0.92 0.78
N SER A 26 -11.51 1.33 1.01
CA SER A 26 -10.32 0.55 0.65
C SER A 26 -9.62 0.01 1.90
N ALA A 27 -8.80 -1.02 1.72
CA ALA A 27 -7.99 -1.61 2.78
C ALA A 27 -6.51 -1.71 2.39
N ALA A 28 -5.61 -1.41 3.31
CA ALA A 28 -4.17 -1.52 3.12
C ALA A 28 -3.52 -2.26 4.29
N ILE A 29 -2.49 -3.05 4.02
CA ILE A 29 -1.61 -3.57 5.07
C ILE A 29 -0.55 -2.51 5.34
N ASP A 30 -0.57 -1.94 6.54
CA ASP A 30 0.32 -0.88 6.97
C ASP A 30 1.13 -1.29 8.21
N THR A 31 2.16 -0.53 8.54
CA THR A 31 3.06 -0.81 9.67
C THR A 31 2.98 0.32 10.69
N GLU A 32 2.89 -0.04 11.96
CA GLU A 32 2.94 0.95 13.05
C GLU A 32 4.36 1.54 13.15
N GLY A 33 4.54 2.75 12.60
CA GLY A 33 5.86 3.37 12.51
C GLY A 33 6.82 2.53 11.66
N LEU A 34 8.12 2.55 12.01
CA LEU A 34 9.15 1.87 11.22
C LEU A 34 9.32 0.39 11.58
N LEU A 35 9.08 0.02 12.85
CA LEU A 35 9.42 -1.30 13.41
C LEU A 35 8.28 -1.93 14.22
N GLY A 36 7.08 -1.33 14.21
CA GLY A 36 5.93 -1.87 14.91
C GLY A 36 5.24 -3.01 14.18
N GLY A 37 4.08 -3.42 14.71
CA GLY A 37 3.29 -4.48 14.12
C GLY A 37 2.63 -4.07 12.80
N GLN A 38 2.28 -5.06 11.98
CA GLN A 38 1.44 -4.85 10.81
C GLN A 38 -0.04 -4.80 11.21
N TYR A 39 -0.80 -3.93 10.56
CA TYR A 39 -2.23 -3.80 10.76
C TYR A 39 -2.96 -3.52 9.44
N ILE A 40 -4.28 -3.70 9.43
CA ILE A 40 -5.10 -3.37 8.27
C ILE A 40 -5.71 -1.99 8.49
N ALA A 41 -5.28 -1.02 7.69
CA ALA A 41 -5.88 0.31 7.63
C ALA A 41 -7.08 0.26 6.69
N ILE A 42 -8.23 0.76 7.14
CA ILE A 42 -9.42 0.95 6.30
C ILE A 42 -9.60 2.45 6.06
N SER A 43 -9.60 2.86 4.79
CA SER A 43 -9.86 4.24 4.41
C SER A 43 -11.30 4.36 3.89
N PRO A 44 -12.13 5.22 4.50
CA PRO A 44 -13.52 5.37 4.09
C PRO A 44 -13.59 5.98 2.70
N GLY A 45 -14.49 5.43 1.88
CA GLY A 45 -14.90 6.06 0.63
C GLY A 45 -16.01 7.10 0.84
N ALA A 46 -16.75 7.40 -0.21
CA ALA A 46 -17.79 8.44 -0.21
C ALA A 46 -19.19 7.90 -0.54
N MET A 47 -19.35 6.59 -0.73
CA MET A 47 -20.67 6.02 -1.03
C MET A 47 -21.62 6.14 0.17
N PRO A 48 -22.92 6.42 -0.07
CA PRO A 48 -23.93 6.50 0.99
C PRO A 48 -24.36 5.11 1.51
N THR A 49 -23.92 4.03 0.85
CA THR A 49 -24.18 2.64 1.25
C THR A 49 -23.03 2.09 2.08
N TYR A 50 -23.32 1.20 3.02
CA TYR A 50 -22.33 0.65 3.95
C TYR A 50 -22.05 -0.84 3.74
N LEU A 51 -20.85 -1.28 4.13
CA LEU A 51 -20.49 -2.69 4.17
C LEU A 51 -21.37 -3.43 5.19
N THR A 52 -21.69 -4.69 4.85
CA THR A 52 -22.48 -5.59 5.69
C THR A 52 -21.72 -6.90 5.92
N ASN A 53 -22.27 -7.78 6.76
CA ASN A 53 -21.65 -9.07 7.01
C ASN A 53 -21.50 -9.86 5.70
N GLY A 54 -20.30 -10.36 5.43
CA GLY A 54 -19.97 -11.07 4.19
C GLY A 54 -19.66 -10.17 2.99
N SER A 55 -19.76 -8.84 3.12
CA SER A 55 -19.25 -7.91 2.10
C SER A 55 -17.75 -8.05 1.91
N GLN A 56 -17.28 -7.66 0.72
CA GLN A 56 -15.87 -7.68 0.35
C GLN A 56 -15.39 -6.26 0.07
N ILE A 57 -14.21 -5.93 0.58
CA ILE A 57 -13.48 -4.72 0.18
C ILE A 57 -12.74 -5.06 -1.12
N LEU A 58 -13.08 -4.36 -2.20
CA LEU A 58 -12.53 -4.62 -3.53
C LEU A 58 -11.14 -3.97 -3.71
N GLU A 59 -11.02 -2.72 -3.26
CA GLU A 59 -9.78 -1.95 -3.35
C GLU A 59 -8.85 -2.32 -2.19
N THR A 60 -7.80 -3.09 -2.51
CA THR A 60 -6.83 -3.57 -1.53
C THR A 60 -5.40 -3.25 -1.93
N GLN A 61 -4.58 -2.84 -0.96
CA GLN A 61 -3.17 -2.51 -1.14
C GLN A 61 -2.31 -3.47 -0.32
N SER A 62 -1.28 -4.02 -0.98
CA SER A 62 -0.33 -4.92 -0.34
C SER A 62 0.62 -4.17 0.58
N ALA A 63 1.17 -4.88 1.57
CA ALA A 63 2.24 -4.33 2.41
C ALA A 63 3.44 -3.90 1.54
N LEU A 64 4.11 -2.84 1.98
CA LEU A 64 5.40 -2.48 1.42
C LEU A 64 6.43 -3.58 1.74
N VAL A 65 7.21 -3.95 0.73
CA VAL A 65 8.33 -4.88 0.87
C VAL A 65 9.58 -4.03 1.10
N LEU A 66 10.20 -4.14 2.28
CA LEU A 66 11.30 -3.28 2.71
C LEU A 66 12.48 -3.33 1.73
N GLU A 67 12.80 -4.51 1.22
CA GLU A 67 13.86 -4.75 0.25
C GLU A 67 13.65 -3.94 -1.02
N ASN A 68 12.39 -3.85 -1.49
CA ASN A 68 12.04 -3.05 -2.67
C ASN A 68 12.25 -1.55 -2.41
N LEU A 69 12.00 -1.08 -1.19
CA LEU A 69 12.22 0.32 -0.81
C LEU A 69 13.72 0.64 -0.76
N ILE A 70 14.51 -0.23 -0.12
CA ILE A 70 15.97 -0.08 -0.02
C ILE A 70 16.60 -0.06 -1.42
N ASN A 71 16.22 -0.99 -2.29
CA ASN A 71 16.72 -1.05 -3.67
C ASN A 71 16.39 0.22 -4.46
N LYS A 72 15.14 0.72 -4.33
CA LYS A 72 14.74 1.99 -4.95
C LYS A 72 15.56 3.17 -4.43
N PHE A 73 15.78 3.24 -3.12
CA PHE A 73 16.57 4.29 -2.49
C PHE A 73 18.01 4.34 -3.04
N PHE A 74 18.71 3.20 -3.07
CA PHE A 74 20.07 3.15 -3.63
C PHE A 74 20.10 3.47 -5.12
N ALA A 75 19.11 3.02 -5.90
CA ALA A 75 19.03 3.34 -7.32
C ALA A 75 18.83 4.86 -7.56
N THR A 76 18.02 5.53 -6.73
CA THR A 76 17.83 6.99 -6.83
C THR A 76 19.10 7.76 -6.45
N GLU A 77 19.84 7.34 -5.43
CA GLU A 77 21.11 7.98 -5.05
C GLU A 77 22.20 7.77 -6.10
N ALA A 78 22.29 6.56 -6.68
CA ALA A 78 23.20 6.27 -7.78
C ALA A 78 22.93 7.16 -9.00
N ASN A 79 21.67 7.32 -9.40
CA ASN A 79 21.30 8.19 -10.53
C ASN A 79 21.60 9.67 -10.27
N LYS A 80 21.48 10.13 -9.02
CA LYS A 80 21.81 11.51 -8.63
C LYS A 80 23.30 11.79 -8.74
N SER A 81 24.16 10.80 -8.49
CA SER A 81 25.61 10.91 -8.60
C SER A 81 26.13 11.01 -10.05
N HIS A 82 25.37 10.51 -11.03
CA HIS A 82 25.74 10.53 -12.46
C HIS A 82 25.27 11.79 -13.23
N GLY A 83 24.52 12.69 -12.58
CA GLY A 83 23.97 13.89 -13.22
C GLY A 83 24.81 15.18 -13.13
N SER A 84 26.03 15.14 -12.56
CA SER A 84 26.82 16.35 -12.27
C SER A 84 28.20 16.43 -12.96
N GLY A 85 28.45 15.66 -14.01
CA GLY A 85 29.76 15.68 -14.68
C GLY A 85 29.70 15.44 -16.19
N GLY A 86 29.52 16.50 -16.99
CA GLY A 86 29.72 16.38 -18.43
C GLY A 86 29.14 17.53 -19.24
N GLY A 87 29.86 18.65 -19.33
CA GLY A 87 29.42 19.79 -20.15
C GLY A 87 30.46 20.89 -20.34
N ALA A 88 31.75 20.57 -20.44
CA ALA A 88 32.75 21.50 -20.96
C ALA A 88 33.70 20.73 -21.88
N LYS A 89 33.31 20.60 -23.15
CA LYS A 89 34.24 20.29 -24.25
C LYS A 89 34.28 21.48 -25.19
N GLU A 90 35.43 22.15 -25.16
CA GLU A 90 36.17 22.79 -26.25
C GLU A 90 35.36 23.36 -27.42
N SER A 91 35.49 24.68 -27.61
CA SER A 91 35.23 25.35 -28.87
C SER A 91 36.44 26.25 -29.17
N LYS A 92 37.25 25.76 -30.10
CA LYS A 92 38.12 26.43 -31.09
C LYS A 92 38.61 27.85 -30.82
#